data_AF-A0A8D8QY72-F1
#
_entry.id   AF-A0A8D8QY72-F1
#
_cell.length_a   1.000
_cell.length_b   1.000
_cell.length_c   1.000
_cell.angle_alpha   90.00
_cell.angle_beta   90.00
_cell.angle_gamma   90.00
#
_symmetry.space_group_name_H-M   'P 1'
#
loop_
_entity.id
_entity.type
_entity.pdbx_description
1 polymer ?
#
loop_
_entity_poly.entity_id
_entity_poly.type
_entity_poly.pdbx_seq_one_letter_code
_entity_poly.pdbx_strand_id
1 'polypeptide(L)'
;LKKKDKLNLIGGFAYLVELSQNTPNISNIIAYADIVHERAIIREMITAANEIANAGYYPKGRNYEELIDLAETKIFKIAEIRSKKNVGPQKIDEILDNTISR
;
A
#
# COMPACT_ATOMS: atom_id res chain seq x y z
N LEU A 1 -10.43 14.39 -15.89
CA LEU A 1 -9.08 14.46 -16.51
C LEU A 1 -8.87 15.77 -17.26
N LYS A 2 -9.77 16.17 -18.17
CA LYS A 2 -9.71 17.48 -18.87
C LYS A 2 -9.81 18.70 -17.95
N LYS A 3 -10.72 18.70 -16.97
CA LYS A 3 -10.84 19.76 -15.94
C LYS A 3 -9.64 19.86 -14.97
N LYS A 4 -8.76 18.84 -14.94
CA LYS A 4 -7.58 18.78 -14.07
C LYS A 4 -6.26 18.87 -14.88
N ASP A 5 -6.32 19.17 -16.18
CA ASP A 5 -5.19 19.18 -17.13
C ASP A 5 -4.31 17.91 -17.17
N LYS A 6 -4.81 16.77 -16.69
CA LYS A 6 -4.08 15.50 -16.68
C LYS A 6 -4.28 14.65 -17.93
N LEU A 7 -5.09 15.11 -18.89
CA LEU A 7 -5.48 14.30 -20.05
C LEU A 7 -4.29 14.01 -20.98
N ASN A 8 -3.44 14.98 -21.22
CA ASN A 8 -2.27 14.80 -22.08
C ASN A 8 -1.19 13.93 -21.41
N LEU A 9 -1.09 13.99 -20.07
CA LEU A 9 -0.11 13.24 -19.28
C LEU A 9 -0.35 11.72 -19.31
N ILE A 10 -1.57 11.29 -19.56
CA ILE A 10 -1.96 9.87 -19.63
C ILE A 10 -2.04 9.33 -21.07
N GLY A 11 -1.55 10.06 -22.08
CA GLY A 11 -1.62 9.64 -23.49
C GLY A 11 -2.87 10.10 -24.25
N GLY A 12 -3.66 11.01 -23.67
CA GLY A 12 -4.79 11.65 -24.35
C GLY A 12 -6.05 10.78 -24.42
N PHE A 13 -7.01 11.22 -25.26
CA PHE A 13 -8.28 10.52 -25.43
C PHE A 13 -8.12 9.13 -26.09
N ALA A 14 -7.16 8.98 -27.00
CA ALA A 14 -6.89 7.73 -27.70
C ALA A 14 -6.54 6.58 -26.73
N TYR A 15 -5.71 6.85 -25.72
CA TYR A 15 -5.35 5.84 -24.70
C TYR A 15 -6.54 5.36 -23.87
N LEU A 16 -7.52 6.24 -23.62
CA LEU A 16 -8.76 5.85 -22.91
C LEU A 16 -9.65 4.94 -23.77
N VAL A 17 -9.70 5.19 -25.08
CA VAL A 17 -10.42 4.33 -26.04
C VAL A 17 -9.78 2.95 -26.11
N GLU A 18 -8.46 2.90 -26.19
CA GLU A 18 -7.69 1.65 -26.18
C GLU A 18 -7.92 0.84 -24.89
N LEU A 19 -7.88 1.48 -23.72
CA LEU A 19 -8.15 0.81 -22.44
C LEU A 19 -9.59 0.25 -22.38
N SER A 20 -10.56 0.98 -22.93
CA SER A 20 -11.95 0.54 -23.01
C SER A 20 -12.14 -0.67 -23.93
N GLN A 21 -11.36 -0.77 -25.01
CA GLN A 21 -11.40 -1.88 -25.95
C GLN A 21 -10.66 -3.12 -25.40
N ASN A 22 -9.58 -2.90 -24.66
CA ASN A 22 -8.75 -3.96 -24.06
C ASN A 22 -9.31 -4.53 -22.74
N THR A 23 -10.49 -4.07 -22.30
CA THR A 23 -11.17 -4.60 -21.11
C THR A 23 -12.44 -5.37 -21.50
N PRO A 24 -12.32 -6.58 -22.09
CA PRO A 24 -13.46 -7.30 -22.67
C PRO A 24 -14.43 -7.87 -21.64
N ASN A 25 -14.02 -8.13 -20.39
CA ASN A 25 -14.91 -8.65 -19.35
C ASN A 25 -14.44 -8.29 -17.92
N ILE A 26 -15.27 -7.55 -17.17
CA ILE A 26 -14.99 -7.06 -15.80
C ILE A 26 -15.56 -8.03 -14.74
N SER A 27 -16.06 -9.20 -15.12
CA SER A 27 -16.75 -10.15 -14.22
C SER A 27 -15.93 -10.55 -12.99
N ASN A 28 -14.60 -10.42 -13.03
CA ASN A 28 -13.73 -10.65 -11.87
C ASN A 28 -12.77 -9.48 -11.59
N ILE A 29 -13.28 -8.24 -11.56
CA ILE A 29 -12.49 -7.06 -11.19
C ILE A 29 -11.80 -7.18 -9.83
N ILE A 30 -12.41 -7.94 -8.91
CA ILE A 30 -11.87 -8.20 -7.57
C ILE A 30 -10.56 -8.97 -7.66
N ALA A 31 -10.49 -10.05 -8.45
CA ALA A 31 -9.23 -10.79 -8.61
C ALA A 31 -8.12 -9.95 -9.25
N TYR A 32 -8.45 -9.11 -10.25
CA TYR A 32 -7.45 -8.20 -10.83
C TYR A 32 -6.98 -7.16 -9.81
N ALA A 33 -7.90 -6.59 -9.02
CA ALA A 33 -7.54 -5.68 -7.93
C ALA A 33 -6.65 -6.36 -6.89
N ASP A 34 -6.93 -7.62 -6.54
CA ASP A 34 -6.10 -8.40 -5.62
C ASP A 34 -4.70 -8.64 -6.18
N ILE A 35 -4.56 -8.99 -7.47
CA ILE A 35 -3.24 -9.15 -8.11
C ILE A 35 -2.45 -7.84 -8.07
N VAL A 36 -3.06 -6.72 -8.43
CA VAL A 36 -2.37 -5.41 -8.40
C VAL A 36 -1.96 -5.04 -6.98
N HIS A 37 -2.83 -5.31 -6.00
CA HIS A 37 -2.59 -5.03 -4.59
C HIS A 37 -1.45 -5.90 -4.03
N GLU A 38 -1.46 -7.20 -4.29
CA GLU A 38 -0.37 -8.11 -3.88
C GLU A 38 0.97 -7.65 -4.44
N ARG A 39 1.01 -7.29 -5.73
CA ARG A 39 2.21 -6.74 -6.37
C ARG A 39 2.64 -5.40 -5.76
N ALA A 40 1.71 -4.57 -5.31
CA ALA A 40 2.02 -3.32 -4.63
C ALA A 40 2.70 -3.57 -3.28
N ILE A 41 2.16 -4.49 -2.47
CA ILE A 41 2.76 -4.86 -1.17
C ILE A 41 4.19 -5.37 -1.35
N ILE A 42 4.42 -6.24 -2.35
CA ILE A 42 5.76 -6.76 -2.63
C ILE A 42 6.75 -5.61 -2.96
N ARG A 43 6.31 -4.60 -3.72
CA ARG A 43 7.15 -3.43 -4.02
C ARG A 43 7.45 -2.59 -2.78
N GLU A 44 6.47 -2.40 -1.91
CA GLU A 44 6.67 -1.69 -0.64
C GLU A 44 7.64 -2.43 0.29
N MET A 45 7.52 -3.76 0.36
CA MET A 45 8.45 -4.61 1.10
C MET A 45 9.89 -4.46 0.61
N ILE A 46 10.10 -4.50 -0.72
CA ILE A 46 11.43 -4.30 -1.32
C ILE A 46 11.98 -2.91 -0.97
N THR A 47 11.11 -1.89 -1.00
CA THR A 47 11.51 -0.51 -0.68
C THR A 47 11.94 -0.40 0.78
N ALA A 48 11.17 -0.95 1.71
CA ALA A 48 11.50 -0.96 3.13
C ALA A 48 12.80 -1.74 3.41
N ALA A 49 12.99 -2.90 2.77
CA ALA A 49 14.21 -3.69 2.92
C ALA A 49 15.45 -2.90 2.48
N ASN A 50 15.36 -2.18 1.35
CA ASN A 50 16.44 -1.32 0.87
C ASN A 50 16.73 -0.17 1.84
N GLU A 51 15.72 0.45 2.43
CA GLU A 51 15.91 1.51 3.42
C GLU A 51 16.57 1.01 4.70
N ILE A 52 16.15 -0.17 5.19
CA ILE A 52 16.75 -0.82 6.36
C ILE A 52 18.22 -1.17 6.08
N ALA A 53 18.49 -1.79 4.94
CA ALA A 53 19.86 -2.11 4.53
C ALA A 53 20.73 -0.86 4.43
N ASN A 54 20.22 0.21 3.80
CA ASN A 54 20.93 1.49 3.72
C ASN A 54 21.21 2.10 5.10
N ALA A 55 20.26 2.01 6.04
CA ALA A 55 20.46 2.49 7.40
C ALA A 55 21.54 1.68 8.15
N GLY A 56 21.62 0.37 7.90
CA GLY A 56 22.68 -0.50 8.44
C GLY A 56 24.06 -0.19 7.85
N TYR A 57 24.16 0.04 6.55
CA TYR A 57 25.43 0.42 5.89
C TYR A 57 25.89 1.83 6.27
N TYR A 58 24.95 2.76 6.45
CA TYR A 58 25.23 4.15 6.75
C TYR A 58 24.42 4.63 7.97
N PRO A 59 24.87 4.31 9.21
CA PRO A 59 24.13 4.62 10.43
C PRO A 59 23.97 6.11 10.72
N LYS A 60 24.80 6.98 10.12
CA LYS A 60 24.78 8.45 10.30
C LYS A 60 24.75 8.88 11.78
N GLY A 61 25.45 8.16 12.65
CA GLY A 61 25.53 8.45 14.09
C GLY A 61 24.43 7.81 14.95
N ARG A 62 23.53 7.03 14.36
CA ARG A 62 22.52 6.27 15.11
C ARG A 62 23.16 5.10 15.85
N ASN A 63 22.63 4.81 17.04
CA ASN A 63 23.01 3.60 17.78
C ASN A 63 22.23 2.37 17.25
N TYR A 64 22.53 1.17 17.78
CA TYR A 64 21.88 -0.06 17.31
C TYR A 64 20.38 -0.10 17.65
N GLU A 65 19.96 0.45 18.78
CA GLU A 65 18.55 0.49 19.22
C GLU A 65 17.70 1.32 18.24
N GLU A 66 18.18 2.50 17.86
CA GLU A 66 17.52 3.38 16.89
C GLU A 66 17.41 2.75 15.49
N LEU A 67 18.38 1.92 15.09
CA LEU A 67 18.33 1.20 13.82
C LEU A 67 17.29 0.07 13.84
N ILE A 68 17.16 -0.63 14.96
CA ILE A 68 16.12 -1.64 15.16
C ILE A 68 14.73 -0.99 15.18
N ASP A 69 14.54 0.10 15.93
CA ASP A 69 13.28 0.85 15.96
C ASP A 69 12.84 1.33 14.57
N LEU A 70 13.80 1.79 13.76
CA LEU A 70 13.53 2.19 12.37
C LEU A 70 13.06 0.99 11.55
N ALA A 71 13.72 -0.16 11.69
CA ALA A 71 13.35 -1.38 10.97
C ALA A 71 11.95 -1.86 11.38
N GLU A 72 11.67 -1.90 12.67
CA GLU A 72 10.35 -2.26 13.21
C GLU A 72 9.26 -1.32 12.68
N THR A 73 9.48 0.00 12.73
CA THR A 73 8.54 0.99 12.21
C THR A 73 8.24 0.77 10.72
N LYS A 74 9.25 0.42 9.92
CA LYS A 74 9.08 0.19 8.49
C LYS A 74 8.30 -1.09 8.20
N ILE A 75 8.62 -2.18 8.91
CA ILE A 75 7.92 -3.46 8.77
C ILE A 75 6.47 -3.33 9.25
N PHE A 76 6.23 -2.63 10.36
CA PHE A 76 4.90 -2.43 10.92
C PHE A 76 4.00 -1.64 9.97
N LYS A 77 4.53 -0.62 9.29
CA LYS A 77 3.77 0.13 8.26
C LYS A 77 3.27 -0.76 7.13
N ILE A 78 4.06 -1.74 6.68
CA ILE A 78 3.64 -2.71 5.66
C ILE A 78 2.54 -3.63 6.21
N ALA A 79 2.66 -4.06 7.48
CA ALA A 79 1.66 -4.89 8.13
C ALA A 79 0.31 -4.15 8.35
N GLU A 80 0.34 -2.84 8.60
CA GLU A 80 -0.88 -2.02 8.77
C GLU A 80 -1.69 -1.93 7.47
N ILE A 81 -1.02 -1.86 6.32
CA ILE A 81 -1.68 -1.84 5.00
C ILE A 81 -2.50 -3.12 4.78
N ARG A 82 -2.02 -4.27 5.27
CA ARG A 82 -2.80 -5.52 5.26
C ARG A 82 -4.01 -5.47 6.19
N SER A 83 -3.92 -4.78 7.33
CA SER A 83 -5.01 -4.72 8.32
C SER A 83 -6.15 -3.78 7.91
N LYS A 84 -5.88 -2.75 7.10
CA LYS A 84 -6.91 -1.85 6.55
C LYS A 84 -7.91 -2.54 5.61
N LYS A 85 -7.66 -3.79 5.21
CA LYS A 85 -8.58 -4.58 4.37
C LYS A 85 -9.89 -4.96 5.08
N ASN A 86 -9.99 -4.85 6.42
CA ASN A 86 -11.14 -5.38 7.17
C ASN A 86 -11.74 -4.47 8.25
N VAL A 87 -11.29 -3.23 8.40
CA VAL A 87 -11.80 -2.33 9.45
C VAL A 87 -12.26 -1.04 8.81
N GLY A 88 -13.54 -1.02 8.40
CA GLY A 88 -14.26 0.25 8.26
C GLY A 88 -14.38 0.93 9.63
N PRO A 89 -14.93 2.16 9.70
CA PRO A 89 -15.23 2.77 10.98
C PRO A 89 -16.14 1.83 11.80
N GLN A 90 -15.60 1.25 12.87
CA GLN A 90 -16.35 0.43 13.82
C GLN A 90 -16.82 1.33 14.96
N LYS A 91 -18.01 1.05 15.50
CA LYS A 91 -18.52 1.80 16.64
C LYS A 91 -17.60 1.56 17.84
N ILE A 92 -17.33 2.62 18.60
CA ILE A 92 -16.45 2.56 19.77
C ILE A 92 -16.91 1.46 20.76
N ASP A 93 -18.22 1.29 20.90
CA ASP A 93 -18.84 0.28 21.75
C ASP A 93 -18.43 -1.16 21.35
N GLU A 94 -18.33 -1.45 20.05
CA GLU A 94 -17.97 -2.79 19.55
C GLU A 94 -16.49 -3.15 19.76
N ILE A 95 -15.61 -2.13 19.82
CA ILE A 95 -14.17 -2.33 20.04
C ILE A 95 -13.88 -2.52 21.53
N LEU A 96 -14.60 -1.81 22.40
CA LEU A 96 -14.45 -1.92 23.86
C LEU A 96 -14.83 -3.31 24.35
N ASP A 97 -15.96 -3.86 23.89
CA ASP A 97 -16.40 -5.20 24.28
C ASP A 97 -15.41 -6.30 23.81
N ASN A 98 -14.86 -6.18 22.61
CA ASN A 98 -13.87 -7.11 22.08
C ASN A 98 -12.51 -7.03 22.79
N THR A 99 -12.14 -5.87 23.33
CA THR A 99 -10.85 -5.66 23.99
C THR A 99 -10.90 -6.07 25.46
N ILE A 100 -12.04 -5.87 26.14
CA ILE A 100 -12.25 -6.25 27.55
C ILE A 100 -12.47 -7.76 27.70
N SER A 101 -12.97 -8.43 26.65
CA SER A 101 -13.20 -9.88 26.65
C SER A 101 -11.96 -10.73 26.34
N ARG A 102 -10.77 -10.12 26.31
CA ARG A 102 -9.49 -10.77 25.99
C ARG A 102 -8.54 -10.79 27.18
#